data_AF-A0A133VMD3-F1
#
_entry.id   AF-A0A133VMD3-F1
#
_cell.length_a   1.000
_cell.length_b   1.000
_cell.length_c   1.000
_cell.angle_alpha   90.00
_cell.angle_beta   90.00
_cell.angle_gamma   90.00
#
_symmetry.space_group_name_H-M   'P 1'
#
loop_
_entity.id
_entity.type
_entity.pdbx_description
1 polymer ?
#
loop_
_entity_poly.entity_id
_entity_poly.type
_entity_poly.pdbx_seq_one_letter_code
_entity_poly.pdbx_strand_id
1 'polypeptide(L)'
;MNEKQTEREVANSRESVPSEEDDYNPEEDWLNQRELARLLGIAPETASRWAKDGRLKIFEHGMVIGGKRKYSRKLVREYQEMKFRQARNRMRKTLQQGEGP
;
A
#
# COMPACT_ATOMS: atom_id res chain seq x y z
N MET A 1 -49.91 16.48 30.66
CA MET A 1 -50.67 16.13 29.44
C MET A 1 -50.39 17.25 28.45
N ASN A 2 -49.19 17.31 27.88
CA ASN A 2 -48.62 16.50 26.79
C ASN A 2 -49.21 16.84 25.42
N GLU A 3 -48.31 16.90 24.44
CA GLU A 3 -48.52 17.07 23.00
C GLU A 3 -48.74 18.55 22.59
N LYS A 4 -47.88 19.18 21.79
CA LYS A 4 -47.37 18.69 20.51
C LYS A 4 -46.00 19.28 20.15
N GLN A 5 -45.09 18.36 19.84
CA GLN A 5 -44.26 18.34 18.63
C GLN A 5 -43.31 19.52 18.40
N THR A 6 -42.12 19.39 18.99
CA THR A 6 -40.89 20.01 18.50
C THR A 6 -40.44 19.25 17.25
N GLU A 7 -40.66 19.85 16.08
CA GLU A 7 -39.99 19.48 14.83
C GLU A 7 -38.49 19.76 15.00
N ARG A 8 -37.76 18.75 15.52
CA ARG A 8 -36.32 18.71 15.39
C ARG A 8 -36.02 18.20 13.99
N GLU A 9 -35.80 19.13 13.07
CA GLU A 9 -35.01 18.92 11.87
C GLU A 9 -33.63 18.38 12.30
N VAL A 10 -33.52 17.07 12.44
CA VAL A 10 -32.24 16.38 12.36
C VAL A 10 -31.86 16.44 10.89
N ALA A 11 -31.24 17.57 10.52
CA ALA A 11 -30.38 17.68 9.37
C ALA A 11 -29.35 16.55 9.48
N ASN A 12 -29.66 15.45 8.82
CA ASN A 12 -28.79 14.33 8.60
C ASN A 12 -27.67 14.84 7.68
N SER A 13 -26.70 15.52 8.29
CA SER A 13 -25.38 15.76 7.73
C SER A 13 -24.76 14.39 7.51
N ARG A 14 -25.14 13.76 6.39
CA ARG A 14 -24.26 12.87 5.66
C ARG A 14 -23.03 13.72 5.35
N GLU A 15 -22.07 13.70 6.26
CA GLU A 15 -20.69 14.02 5.95
C GLU A 15 -20.38 13.17 4.72
N SER A 16 -20.38 13.81 3.56
CA SER A 16 -19.90 13.24 2.32
C SER A 16 -18.45 12.88 2.60
N VAL A 17 -18.22 11.60 2.90
CA VAL A 17 -16.87 11.05 2.95
C VAL A 17 -16.24 11.46 1.61
N PRO A 18 -15.18 12.27 1.60
CA PRO A 18 -14.47 12.54 0.37
C PRO A 18 -14.09 11.17 -0.19
N SER A 19 -14.63 10.81 -1.33
CA SER A 19 -14.21 9.60 -2.03
C SER A 19 -12.73 9.80 -2.35
N GLU A 20 -11.85 9.13 -1.60
CA GLU A 20 -10.40 9.06 -1.81
C GLU A 20 -10.02 8.37 -3.14
N GLU A 21 -10.86 8.50 -4.17
CA GLU A 21 -10.45 8.32 -5.56
C GLU A 21 -9.73 9.59 -5.98
N ASP A 22 -8.65 9.89 -5.26
CA ASP A 22 -7.61 10.79 -5.71
C ASP A 22 -7.24 10.43 -7.15
N ASP A 23 -7.03 11.48 -7.94
CA ASP A 23 -6.50 11.53 -9.30
C ASP A 23 -5.20 10.71 -9.43
N TYR A 24 -5.30 9.38 -9.35
CA TYR A 24 -4.16 8.48 -9.36
C TYR A 24 -3.58 8.47 -10.77
N ASN A 25 -2.60 9.35 -10.99
CA ASN A 25 -1.81 9.35 -12.19
C ASN A 25 -0.72 8.27 -12.08
N PRO A 26 -0.84 7.14 -12.80
CA PRO A 26 0.12 6.06 -12.69
C PRO A 26 1.52 6.48 -13.16
N GLU A 27 1.63 7.45 -14.06
CA GLU A 27 2.91 7.91 -14.61
C GLU A 27 3.79 8.61 -13.57
N GLU A 28 3.18 9.30 -12.60
CA GLU A 28 3.90 9.93 -11.48
C GLU A 28 4.39 8.89 -10.45
N ASP A 29 3.75 7.72 -10.42
CA ASP A 29 4.04 6.63 -9.49
C ASP A 29 5.00 5.57 -10.06
N TRP A 30 5.40 5.71 -11.33
CA TRP A 30 6.25 4.74 -12.01
C TRP A 30 7.68 4.70 -11.48
N LEU A 31 8.11 3.48 -11.18
CA LEU A 31 9.48 3.13 -10.84
C LEU A 31 10.10 2.31 -11.96
N ASN A 32 11.38 2.57 -12.20
CA ASN A 32 12.22 1.60 -12.89
C ASN A 32 12.75 0.53 -11.91
N GLN A 33 13.33 -0.54 -12.47
CA GLN A 33 13.82 -1.67 -11.68
C GLN A 33 14.91 -1.28 -10.65
N ARG A 34 15.77 -0.30 -10.96
CA ARG A 34 16.82 0.14 -10.04
C ARG A 34 16.23 0.92 -8.87
N GLU A 35 15.20 1.72 -9.09
CA GLU A 35 14.48 2.43 -8.01
C GLU A 35 13.71 1.45 -7.14
N LEU A 36 13.04 0.47 -7.76
CA LEU A 36 12.39 -0.63 -7.04
C LEU A 36 13.38 -1.38 -6.14
N ALA A 37 14.58 -1.69 -6.65
CA ALA A 37 15.62 -2.37 -5.89
C ALA A 37 16.03 -1.56 -4.65
N ARG A 38 16.21 -0.23 -4.78
CA ARG A 38 16.52 0.65 -3.66
C ARG A 38 15.41 0.66 -2.62
N LEU A 39 14.15 0.77 -3.06
CA LEU A 39 13.02 0.77 -2.14
C LEU A 39 12.90 -0.54 -1.39
N LEU A 40 13.04 -1.68 -2.07
CA LEU A 40 13.00 -3.00 -1.44
C LEU A 40 14.26 -3.33 -0.61
N GLY A 41 15.31 -2.51 -0.66
CA GLY A 41 16.57 -2.76 0.03
C GLY A 41 17.33 -3.97 -0.52
N ILE A 42 17.22 -4.24 -1.81
CA ILE A 42 17.87 -5.38 -2.48
C ILE A 42 18.87 -4.90 -3.54
N ALA A 43 19.84 -5.76 -3.87
CA ALA A 43 20.78 -5.50 -4.96
C ALA A 43 20.05 -5.43 -6.33
N PRO A 44 20.50 -4.59 -7.28
CA PRO A 44 19.92 -4.51 -8.62
C PRO A 44 19.91 -5.86 -9.36
N GLU A 45 20.95 -6.69 -9.20
CA GLU A 45 20.99 -8.03 -9.79
C GLU A 45 19.91 -8.94 -9.22
N THR A 46 19.65 -8.86 -7.92
CA THR A 46 18.56 -9.58 -7.25
C THR A 46 17.21 -9.13 -7.80
N ALA A 47 17.00 -7.82 -7.97
CA ALA A 47 15.77 -7.30 -8.60
C ALA A 47 15.63 -7.77 -10.06
N SER A 48 16.73 -7.86 -10.81
CA SER A 48 16.74 -8.42 -12.17
C SER A 48 16.30 -9.88 -12.20
N ARG A 49 16.88 -10.69 -11.31
CA ARG A 49 16.52 -12.10 -11.17
C ARG A 49 15.06 -12.26 -10.75
N TRP A 50 14.60 -11.54 -9.73
CA TRP A 50 13.23 -11.63 -9.24
C TRP A 50 12.19 -11.15 -10.27
N ALA A 51 12.53 -10.18 -11.12
CA ALA A 51 11.66 -9.79 -12.23
C ALA A 51 11.52 -10.90 -13.27
N LYS A 52 12.61 -11.60 -13.61
CA LYS A 52 12.59 -12.76 -14.51
C LYS A 52 11.79 -13.92 -13.92
N ASP A 53 11.94 -14.15 -12.62
CA ASP A 53 11.22 -15.19 -11.87
C ASP A 53 9.75 -14.82 -11.59
N GLY A 54 9.28 -13.64 -12.03
CA GLY A 54 7.90 -13.18 -11.84
C GLY A 54 7.55 -12.74 -10.42
N ARG A 55 8.51 -12.69 -9.50
CA ARG A 55 8.30 -12.33 -8.08
C ARG A 55 7.96 -10.85 -7.87
N LEU A 56 8.26 -10.00 -8.86
CA LEU A 56 7.96 -8.56 -8.82
C LEU A 56 6.67 -8.19 -9.58
N LYS A 57 5.94 -9.17 -10.13
CA LYS A 57 4.69 -8.93 -10.87
C LYS A 57 3.63 -8.23 -10.04
N ILE A 58 3.61 -8.46 -8.73
CA ILE A 58 2.67 -7.81 -7.80
C ILE A 58 2.85 -6.28 -7.73
N PHE A 59 3.99 -5.77 -8.17
CA PHE A 59 4.28 -4.34 -8.22
C PHE A 59 4.20 -3.79 -9.65
N GLU A 60 4.00 -4.63 -10.66
CA GLU A 60 4.08 -4.25 -12.07
C GLU A 60 2.83 -3.44 -12.47
N HIS A 61 3.04 -2.23 -12.96
CA HIS A 61 1.98 -1.37 -13.50
C HIS A 61 1.74 -1.63 -15.00
N GLY A 62 2.75 -2.19 -15.67
CA GLY A 62 2.71 -2.53 -17.08
C GLY A 62 4.08 -2.40 -17.75
N MET A 63 4.09 -2.50 -19.07
CA MET A 63 5.25 -2.27 -19.91
C MET A 63 5.06 -1.00 -20.73
N VAL A 64 6.07 -0.12 -20.75
CA VAL A 64 6.08 1.00 -21.70
C VAL A 64 6.50 0.52 -23.09
N ILE A 65 6.18 1.33 -24.10
CA ILE A 65 6.67 1.15 -25.47
C ILE A 65 8.20 1.02 -25.41
N GLY A 66 8.73 -0.14 -25.87
CA GLY A 66 10.14 -0.51 -25.75
C GLY A 66 10.47 -1.58 -24.70
N GLY A 67 9.47 -2.25 -24.11
CA GLY A 67 9.66 -3.48 -23.32
C GLY A 67 10.26 -3.27 -21.93
N LYS A 68 10.33 -2.02 -21.45
CA LYS A 68 10.79 -1.71 -20.10
C LYS A 68 9.62 -1.85 -19.11
N ARG A 69 9.81 -2.69 -18.09
CA ARG A 69 8.84 -2.85 -17.00
C ARG A 69 8.77 -1.58 -16.15
N LYS A 70 7.56 -1.21 -15.76
CA LYS A 70 7.27 -0.16 -14.78
C LYS A 70 6.60 -0.74 -13.56
N TYR A 71 6.99 -0.24 -12.39
CA TYR A 71 6.45 -0.69 -11.13
C TYR A 71 5.77 0.47 -10.39
N SER A 72 4.71 0.18 -9.64
CA SER A 72 4.04 1.19 -8.80
C SER A 72 4.83 1.42 -7.53
N ARG A 73 5.19 2.67 -7.25
CA ARG A 73 5.78 3.08 -5.98
C ARG A 73 4.79 2.93 -4.83
N LYS A 74 3.51 3.26 -5.03
CA LYS A 74 2.46 3.07 -4.02
C LYS A 74 2.38 1.62 -3.55
N LEU A 75 2.27 0.66 -4.47
CA LEU A 75 2.19 -0.77 -4.12
C LEU A 75 3.42 -1.27 -3.36
N VAL A 76 4.62 -0.78 -3.74
CA VAL A 76 5.86 -1.14 -3.04
C VAL A 76 5.84 -0.64 -1.60
N ARG A 77 5.40 0.60 -1.36
CA ARG A 77 5.30 1.19 -0.02
C ARG A 77 4.28 0.45 0.85
N GLU A 78 3.10 0.20 0.33
CA GLU A 78 2.05 -0.56 1.04
C GLU A 78 2.54 -1.95 1.45
N TYR A 79 3.27 -2.62 0.55
CA TYR A 79 3.88 -3.91 0.86
C TYR A 79 4.93 -3.83 1.97
N GLN A 80 5.77 -2.78 1.99
CA GLN A 80 6.73 -2.57 3.06
C GLN A 80 6.03 -2.37 4.40
N GLU A 81 5.03 -1.49 4.45
CA GLU A 81 4.25 -1.22 5.65
C GLU A 81 3.57 -2.48 6.19
N MET A 82 2.98 -3.28 5.30
CA MET A 82 2.40 -4.57 5.65
C MET A 82 3.46 -5.50 6.27
N LYS A 83 4.65 -5.61 5.68
CA LYS A 83 5.74 -6.45 6.21
C LYS A 83 6.25 -5.95 7.56
N PHE A 84 6.40 -4.65 7.74
CA PHE A 84 6.77 -4.08 9.04
C PHE A 84 5.71 -4.36 10.11
N ARG A 85 4.42 -4.21 9.78
CA ARG A 85 3.32 -4.53 10.70
C ARG A 85 3.36 -6.00 11.11
N GLN A 86 3.57 -6.91 10.16
CA GLN A 86 3.71 -8.34 10.45
C GLN A 86 4.92 -8.64 11.34
N ALA A 87 6.09 -8.04 11.06
CA ALA A 87 7.29 -8.22 11.88
C ALA A 87 7.07 -7.74 13.32
N ARG A 88 6.47 -6.55 13.49
CA ARG A 88 6.13 -6.00 14.81
C ARG A 88 5.18 -6.90 15.58
N ASN A 89 4.14 -7.43 14.92
CA ASN A 89 3.18 -8.33 15.55
C ASN A 89 3.84 -9.65 15.99
N ARG A 90 4.76 -10.19 15.18
CA ARG A 90 5.54 -11.38 15.55
C ARG A 90 6.42 -11.11 16.77
N MET A 91 7.18 -10.01 16.78
CA MET A 91 8.02 -9.65 17.94
C MET A 91 7.20 -9.42 19.21
N ARG A 92 6.04 -8.77 19.11
CA ARG A 92 5.14 -8.60 20.25
C ARG A 92 4.66 -9.95 20.79
N LYS A 93 4.32 -10.89 19.89
CA LYS A 93 3.88 -12.23 20.29
C LYS A 93 5.00 -13.01 20.98
N THR A 94 6.23 -13.00 20.47
CA THR A 94 7.36 -13.70 21.10
C THR A 94 7.66 -13.17 22.50
N LEU A 95 7.65 -11.84 22.68
CA LEU A 95 7.83 -11.21 23.99
C LEU A 95 6.72 -11.58 25.00
N GLN A 96 5.48 -11.71 24.53
CA GLN A 96 4.36 -12.14 25.39
C GLN A 96 4.41 -13.63 25.76
N GLN A 97 5.07 -14.45 24.94
CA GLN A 97 5.20 -15.89 25.15
C GLN A 97 6.43 -16.27 25.99
N GLY A 98 7.26 -15.30 26.40
CA GLY A 98 8.45 -15.54 27.23
C GLY A 98 9.61 -16.24 26.50
N GLU A 99 9.47 -16.48 25.19
CA GLU A 99 10.52 -17.04 24.34
C GLU A 99 11.36 -15.88 23.80
N GLY A 100 12.31 -15.42 24.62
CA GLY A 100 13.40 -14.56 24.15
C GLY A 100 14.39 -15.34 23.28
N PRO A 101 15.13 -14.66 22.38
CA PRO A 101 16.22 -15.30 21.63
C PRO A 101 17.32 -15.84 22.56
#